data_AF-O02931-F1
#
_entry.id   AF-O02931-F1
#
_cell.length_a   1.000
_cell.length_b   1.000
_cell.length_c   1.000
_cell.angle_alpha   90.00
_cell.angle_beta   90.00
_cell.angle_gamma   90.00
#
_symmetry.space_group_name_H-M   'P 1'
#
loop_
_entity.id
_entity.type
_entity.pdbx_description
1 polymer ?
#
loop_
_entity_poly.entity_id
_entity_poly.type
_entity_poly.pdbx_seq_one_letter_code
_entity_poly.pdbx_strand_id
1 'polypeptide(L)' 'CQVNGFYPPHIIMKWKKNNEDLTDGVNITEYYTKLDYSYQRFTYLKFTPSPGDMYSCHVEHRSI' A
#
# COMPACT_ATOMS: atom_id res chain seq x y z
N CYS A 1 -5.71 -1.15 0.50
CA CYS A 1 -5.01 -1.02 -0.80
C CYS A 1 -4.29 -2.34 -1.07
N GLN A 2 -4.49 -2.90 -2.26
CA GLN A 2 -3.89 -4.17 -2.67
C GLN A 2 -2.94 -3.90 -3.84
N VAL A 3 -1.70 -4.39 -3.73
CA VAL A 3 -0.71 -4.37 -4.81
C VAL A 3 -0.45 -5.81 -5.21
N ASN A 4 -0.53 -6.11 -6.49
CA ASN A 4 -0.62 -7.47 -6.99
C ASN A 4 0.16 -7.63 -8.29
N GLY A 5 0.77 -8.80 -8.51
CA GLY A 5 1.44 -9.14 -9.75
C GLY A 5 2.77 -8.43 -9.97
N PHE A 6 3.44 -7.99 -8.90
CA PHE A 6 4.69 -7.24 -9.01
C PHE A 6 5.90 -8.15 -8.81
N TYR A 7 7.00 -7.83 -9.50
CA TYR A 7 8.31 -8.45 -9.34
C TYR A 7 9.38 -7.43 -9.73
N PRO A 8 10.44 -7.21 -8.94
CA PRO A 8 10.94 -7.96 -7.78
C PRO A 8 10.14 -7.65 -6.50
N PRO A 9 10.39 -8.32 -5.37
CA PRO A 9 9.58 -8.13 -4.16
C PRO A 9 9.73 -6.74 -3.50
N HIS A 10 10.86 -6.03 -3.69
CA HIS A 10 11.05 -4.76 -3.03
C HIS A 10 10.08 -3.68 -3.54
N ILE A 11 9.17 -3.22 -2.67
CA ILE A 11 8.22 -2.12 -2.91
C ILE A 11 8.12 -1.24 -1.66
N ILE A 12 7.78 0.03 -1.87
CA ILE A 12 7.42 0.96 -0.80
C ILE A 12 5.92 1.25 -0.93
N MET A 13 5.19 1.11 0.17
CA MET A 13 3.76 1.40 0.24
C MET A 13 3.53 2.45 1.32
N LYS A 14 2.93 3.58 0.95
CA LYS A 14 2.63 4.69 1.86
C LYS A 14 1.16 5.05 1.77
N TRP A 15 0.57 5.41 2.91
CA TRP A 15 -0.72 6.10 2.92
C TRP A 15 -0.48 7.60 2.98
N LYS A 16 -1.34 8.35 2.29
CA LYS A 16 -1.43 9.79 2.46
C LYS A 16 -2.85 10.19 2.80
N LYS A 17 -2.97 11.18 3.69
CA LYS A 17 -4.20 11.90 3.99
C LYS A 17 -3.99 13.35 3.54
N ASN A 18 -4.82 13.84 2.64
CA ASN A 18 -4.73 15.22 2.13
C ASN A 18 -3.31 15.58 1.63
N ASN A 19 -2.67 14.66 0.92
CA ASN A 19 -1.29 14.71 0.40
C ASN A 19 -0.15 14.66 1.43
N GLU A 20 -0.44 14.54 2.72
CA GLU A 20 0.55 14.33 3.77
C GLU A 20 0.69 12.86 4.11
N ASP A 21 1.92 12.41 4.41
CA ASP A 21 2.20 11.02 4.77
C ASP A 21 1.52 10.66 6.10
N LEU A 22 0.83 9.51 6.10
CA LEU A 22 0.09 8.99 7.24
C LEU A 22 0.68 7.64 7.66
N THR A 23 1.10 7.54 8.91
CA THR A 23 1.58 6.30 9.53
C THR A 23 0.61 5.72 10.55
N ASP A 24 -0.24 6.56 11.14
CA ASP A 24 -1.16 6.13 12.19
C ASP A 24 -2.25 5.21 11.64
N GLY A 25 -2.44 4.07 12.33
CA GLY A 25 -3.41 3.06 11.92
C GLY A 25 -3.04 2.32 10.64
N VAL A 26 -1.84 2.53 10.08
CA VAL A 26 -1.33 1.80 8.93
C VAL A 26 -0.82 0.42 9.36
N ASN A 27 -1.27 -0.60 8.65
CA ASN A 27 -0.72 -1.95 8.73
C ASN A 27 -0.33 -2.39 7.31
N ILE A 28 0.88 -2.92 7.16
CA ILE A 28 1.37 -3.48 5.90
C ILE A 28 1.65 -4.96 6.16
N THR A 29 1.09 -5.82 5.32
CA THR A 29 1.29 -7.26 5.45
C THR A 29 2.66 -7.69 4.93
N GLU A 30 3.02 -8.93 5.23
CA GLU A 30 4.15 -9.60 4.58
C GLU A 30 3.90 -9.81 3.09
N TYR A 31 4.95 -10.23 2.37
CA TYR A 31 4.86 -10.62 0.98
C TYR A 31 4.15 -11.98 0.84
N TYR A 32 3.21 -12.06 -0.11
CA TYR A 32 2.64 -13.34 -0.51
C TYR A 32 3.12 -13.68 -1.92
N THR A 33 3.74 -14.84 -2.06
CA THR A 33 4.21 -15.35 -3.35
C THR A 33 3.05 -16.03 -4.09
N LYS A 34 2.96 -15.79 -5.40
CA LYS A 34 1.98 -16.41 -6.29
C LYS A 34 2.58 -17.57 -7.07
N LEU A 35 1.71 -18.36 -7.71
CA LEU A 35 2.12 -19.51 -8.53
C LEU A 35 2.95 -19.10 -9.76
N ASP A 36 2.76 -17.89 -10.26
CA ASP A 36 3.51 -17.31 -11.39
C ASP A 36 4.82 -16.62 -10.96
N TYR A 37 5.27 -16.86 -9.72
CA TYR A 37 6.44 -16.24 -9.10
C TYR A 37 6.37 -14.72 -8.90
N SER A 38 5.22 -14.09 -9.18
CA SER A 38 4.97 -12.72 -8.80
C SER A 38 4.60 -12.60 -7.31
N TYR A 39 4.63 -11.38 -6.79
CA TYR A 39 4.26 -11.08 -5.42
C TYR A 39 2.94 -10.31 -5.36
N GLN A 40 2.26 -10.45 -4.23
CA GLN A 40 1.16 -9.58 -3.82
C GLN A 40 1.39 -9.12 -2.37
N ARG A 41 0.90 -7.92 -2.04
CA ARG A 41 1.02 -7.32 -0.70
C ARG A 41 -0.18 -6.41 -0.44
N PHE A 42 -0.55 -6.29 0.83
CA PHE A 42 -1.69 -5.49 1.24
C PHE A 42 -1.24 -4.42 2.22
N THR A 43 -1.90 -3.28 2.16
CA THR A 43 -1.88 -2.30 3.24
C THR A 43 -3.29 -1.91 3.63
N TYR A 44 -3.50 -1.82 4.93
CA TYR A 44 -4.73 -1.43 5.57
C TYR A 44 -4.51 -0.13 6.33
N LEU A 45 -5.53 0.72 6.32
CA LEU A 45 -5.56 1.93 7.10
C LEU A 45 -6.81 1.90 7.97
N LYS A 46 -6.61 1.94 9.29
CA LYS A 46 -7.71 2.09 10.26
C LYS A 46 -7.86 3.57 10.60
N PHE A 47 -9.00 4.16 10.25
CA PHE A 47 -9.29 5.57 10.48
C PHE A 47 -10.79 5.80 10.67
N THR A 48 -11.15 6.97 11.21
CA THR A 48 -12.53 7.46 11.23
C THR A 48 -12.71 8.46 10.08
N PRO A 49 -13.57 8.18 9.09
CA PRO A 49 -13.80 9.11 7.98
C PRO A 49 -14.29 10.47 8.45
N SER A 50 -13.72 11.55 7.92
CA SER A 50 -14.21 12.91 8.11
C SER A 50 -14.55 13.55 6.75
N PRO A 51 -15.65 14.32 6.64
CA PRO A 51 -16.00 15.00 5.39
C PRO A 51 -14.84 15.88 4.89
N GLY A 52 -14.50 15.75 3.60
CA GLY A 52 -13.43 16.52 2.96
C GLY A 52 -12.04 15.87 3.02
N ASP A 53 -11.83 14.82 3.82
CA ASP A 53 -10.57 14.09 3.81
C ASP A 53 -10.42 13.21 2.56
N MET A 54 -9.26 13.29 1.92
CA MET A 54 -8.87 12.43 0.81
C MET A 54 -7.74 11.49 1.23
N TYR A 55 -7.94 10.19 1.03
CA TYR A 55 -6.96 9.16 1.34
C TYR A 55 -6.43 8.53 0.06
N SER A 56 -5.11 8.37 -0.04
CA SER A 56 -4.47 7.73 -1.19
C SER A 56 -3.39 6.75 -0.74
N CYS A 57 -3.25 5.67 -1.50
CA CYS A 57 -2.19 4.68 -1.35
C CYS A 57 -1.15 4.93 -2.44
N HIS A 58 0.06 5.29 -2.04
CA HIS A 58 1.18 5.47 -2.93
C HIS A 58 2.04 4.22 -2.94
N VAL A 59 2.39 3.75 -4.14
CA VAL A 59 3.18 2.55 -4.36
C VAL A 59 4.37 2.92 -5.20
N GLU A 60 5.56 2.68 -4.68
CA GLU A 60 6.81 2.83 -5.42
C GLU A 60 7.39 1.44 -5.68
N HIS A 61 7.67 1.16 -6.96
CA HIS A 61 8.26 -0.09 -7.41
C HIS A 61 9.19 0.20 -8.57
N ARG A 62 10.28 -0.57 -8.69
CA ARG A 62 11.29 -0.33 -9.73
C ARG A 62 10.79 -0.52 -11.16
N SER A 63 9.64 -1.17 -11.34
CA SER A 63 9.06 -1.45 -12.65
C SER A 63 8.00 -0.43 -13.07
N ILE A 64 7.79 0.63 -12.26
CA ILE A 64 6.91 1.77 -12.54
C ILE A 64 7.73 2.91 -13.12
#